data_AF-A0A8T1G6C4-F1
#
_entry.id   AF-A0A8T1G6C4-F1
#
_cell.length_a   1.000
_cell.length_b   1.000
_cell.length_c   1.000
_cell.angle_alpha   90.00
_cell.angle_beta   90.00
_cell.angle_gamma   90.00
#
_symmetry.space_group_name_H-M   'P 1'
#
loop_
_entity.id
_entity.type
_entity.pdbx_description
1 polymer ?
#
loop_
_entity_poly.entity_id
_entity_poly.type
_entity_poly.pdbx_seq_one_letter_code
_entity_poly.pdbx_strand_id
1 'polypeptide(L)'
;MIHASEAWDFSWMAAAVQSLETYEAALETAEFPSLILAALDELLQAPEANALQLQELTDVLLQMIAFPIDLELPPDTVTTLHSTRDWAIQTLLDIQVAQLRDLNGDDLQPPTMSKSLQQMQNKLFVSAPCRQADVQMELHQSLLAAVQSEEEKDTVSDVLEMCATSLENDKQFLQFSEAALTGKSEELVFGSAFPQRLFDRRSVQLEADEGRMRRGRRLFDALTLESKVPVWANHLPSWHSQLQAWMLEAHRAPFQPISAVLPDGWWLQDASSDSHSDSIAVVTACRRYSHLYVTFIEWCRGHVDLLSSCRSMELVSVISRSTRQDNAARLFNRQSLSQVPLGGLWTQNQRERAFVTLGSTLEHLQTTRSASDVVWQYEWIGVLERPHLLHEALEIAFSVEAGSGNSRLKGDEDLSAARCAAQFYSFSNSESTDAIAALLTTLSSELKVSDIRSGAQWLRRSRADFGTLPILRLRFVWFWLLKCIDVDLQTPAAVRGNHAASATTDVLESVEYIFRRFTPPRAKRPFQVELVAQLLVELEWRATNHNMKTRDTARRANRAAERQ
;
A
#
# COMPACT_ATOMS: atom_id res chain seq x y z
N MET A 1 -72.71 -9.83 -42.12
CA MET A 1 -71.60 -9.31 -42.93
C MET A 1 -70.32 -9.70 -42.22
N ILE A 2 -69.63 -10.70 -42.75
CA ILE A 2 -68.32 -11.15 -42.26
C ILE A 2 -67.32 -10.21 -42.92
N HIS A 3 -66.65 -9.35 -42.15
CA HIS A 3 -65.41 -8.76 -42.61
C HIS A 3 -64.35 -9.86 -42.53
N ALA A 4 -63.85 -10.30 -43.68
CA ALA A 4 -62.66 -11.13 -43.74
C ALA A 4 -61.52 -10.31 -43.14
N SER A 5 -60.91 -10.81 -42.06
CA SER A 5 -59.63 -10.29 -41.56
C SER A 5 -58.62 -10.38 -42.69
N GLU A 6 -58.05 -9.26 -43.12
CA GLU A 6 -56.90 -9.29 -44.04
C GLU A 6 -55.80 -10.12 -43.38
N ALA A 7 -55.32 -11.14 -44.08
CA ALA A 7 -54.23 -11.98 -43.61
C ALA A 7 -52.93 -11.16 -43.64
N TRP A 8 -52.17 -11.16 -42.54
CA TRP A 8 -50.81 -10.63 -42.53
C TRP A 8 -49.97 -11.30 -43.62
N ASP A 9 -49.32 -10.50 -44.48
CA ASP A 9 -48.41 -10.99 -45.51
C ASP A 9 -46.96 -10.74 -45.06
N PHE A 10 -46.25 -11.82 -44.74
CA PHE A 10 -44.85 -11.79 -44.30
C PHE A 10 -43.85 -12.01 -45.45
N SER A 11 -44.31 -12.21 -46.68
CA SER A 11 -43.46 -12.54 -47.83
C SER A 11 -42.48 -11.40 -48.18
N TRP A 12 -42.91 -10.15 -48.03
CA TRP A 12 -42.05 -8.99 -48.24
C TRP A 12 -40.98 -8.87 -47.15
N MET A 13 -41.29 -9.27 -45.91
CA MET A 13 -40.31 -9.27 -44.82
C MET A 13 -39.24 -10.34 -45.04
N ALA A 14 -39.67 -11.54 -45.46
CA ALA A 14 -38.75 -12.60 -45.87
C ALA A 14 -37.88 -12.20 -47.07
N ALA A 15 -38.41 -11.38 -48.00
CA ALA A 15 -37.63 -10.84 -49.10
C ALA A 15 -36.64 -9.75 -48.66
N ALA A 16 -37.04 -8.87 -47.73
CA ALA A 16 -36.19 -7.79 -47.23
C ALA A 16 -34.92 -8.30 -46.52
N VAL A 17 -35.02 -9.43 -45.83
CA VAL A 17 -33.91 -10.05 -45.08
C VAL A 17 -32.95 -10.85 -45.99
N GLN A 18 -33.16 -10.88 -47.31
CA GLN A 18 -32.27 -11.63 -48.22
C GLN A 18 -31.01 -10.85 -48.64
N SER A 19 -30.98 -9.53 -48.49
CA SER A 19 -29.82 -8.70 -48.87
C SER A 19 -29.58 -7.58 -47.86
N LEU A 20 -28.32 -7.16 -47.72
CA LEU A 20 -27.92 -6.11 -46.77
C LEU A 20 -28.64 -4.79 -47.06
N GLU A 21 -28.64 -4.38 -48.33
CA GLU A 21 -29.25 -3.11 -48.77
C GLU A 21 -30.75 -3.05 -48.46
N THR A 22 -31.48 -4.14 -48.69
CA THR A 22 -32.92 -4.20 -48.41
C THR A 22 -33.22 -4.37 -46.93
N TYR A 23 -32.33 -5.01 -46.18
CA TYR A 23 -32.52 -5.24 -44.75
C TYR A 23 -32.23 -3.97 -43.94
N GLU A 24 -31.15 -3.25 -44.25
CA GLU A 24 -30.86 -1.95 -43.63
C GLU A 24 -31.98 -0.94 -43.92
N ALA A 25 -32.40 -0.82 -45.18
CA ALA A 25 -33.50 0.08 -45.56
C ALA A 25 -34.80 -0.25 -44.82
N ALA A 26 -35.07 -1.53 -44.54
CA ALA A 26 -36.24 -1.95 -43.78
C ALA A 26 -36.10 -1.67 -42.27
N LEU A 27 -34.89 -1.73 -41.71
CA LEU A 27 -34.64 -1.40 -40.30
C LEU A 27 -34.67 0.11 -40.03
N GLU A 28 -34.21 0.92 -40.99
CA GLU A 28 -34.22 2.39 -40.88
C GLU A 28 -35.63 2.98 -40.89
N THR A 29 -36.61 2.34 -41.52
CA THR A 29 -37.99 2.84 -41.59
C THR A 29 -38.77 2.66 -40.28
N ALA A 30 -38.19 2.02 -39.25
CA ALA A 30 -38.82 1.68 -37.95
C ALA A 30 -40.11 0.82 -38.03
N GLU A 31 -40.63 0.57 -39.22
CA GLU A 31 -41.82 -0.22 -39.48
C GLU A 31 -41.53 -1.72 -39.33
N PHE A 32 -40.31 -2.17 -39.60
CA PHE A 32 -40.01 -3.60 -39.63
C PHE A 32 -40.14 -4.31 -38.27
N PRO A 33 -39.49 -3.87 -37.17
CA PRO A 33 -39.67 -4.50 -35.86
C PRO A 33 -41.04 -4.21 -35.24
N SER A 34 -41.64 -3.04 -35.53
CA SER A 34 -42.95 -2.67 -34.97
C SER A 34 -44.11 -3.43 -35.61
N LEU A 35 -44.04 -3.72 -36.92
CA LEU A 35 -45.03 -4.55 -37.61
C LEU A 35 -44.95 -6.01 -37.15
N ILE A 36 -43.75 -6.53 -36.86
CA ILE A 36 -43.60 -7.86 -36.27
C ILE A 36 -44.24 -7.91 -34.88
N LEU A 37 -44.05 -6.91 -34.02
CA LEU A 37 -44.69 -6.87 -32.69
C LEU A 37 -46.21 -6.73 -32.79
N ALA A 38 -46.72 -5.88 -33.70
CA ALA A 38 -48.15 -5.71 -33.92
C ALA A 38 -48.80 -7.00 -34.42
N ALA A 39 -48.17 -7.68 -35.39
CA ALA A 39 -48.62 -8.97 -35.88
C ALA A 39 -48.57 -10.04 -34.79
N LEU A 40 -47.54 -10.05 -33.93
CA LEU A 40 -47.46 -10.98 -32.80
C LEU A 40 -48.57 -10.76 -31.78
N ASP A 41 -48.87 -9.52 -31.42
CA ASP A 41 -49.92 -9.20 -30.44
C ASP A 41 -51.31 -9.63 -30.94
N GLU A 42 -51.57 -9.57 -32.25
CA GLU A 42 -52.81 -10.06 -32.86
C GLU A 42 -52.83 -11.58 -33.04
N LEU A 43 -51.75 -12.18 -33.57
CA LEU A 43 -51.71 -13.60 -33.92
C LEU A 43 -51.70 -14.50 -32.67
N LEU A 44 -51.10 -14.03 -31.57
CA LEU A 44 -51.04 -14.75 -30.29
C LEU A 44 -52.38 -14.76 -29.53
N GLN A 45 -53.39 -13.96 -29.93
CA GLN A 45 -54.75 -14.03 -29.32
C GLN A 45 -55.49 -15.33 -29.65
N ALA A 46 -55.13 -16.01 -30.74
CA ALA A 46 -55.75 -17.26 -31.21
C ALA A 46 -54.74 -18.16 -31.92
N PRO A 47 -53.77 -18.75 -31.19
CA PRO A 47 -52.58 -19.38 -31.76
C PRO A 47 -52.88 -20.60 -32.64
N GLU A 48 -53.93 -21.38 -32.32
CA GLU A 48 -54.32 -22.55 -33.12
C GLU A 48 -54.94 -22.17 -34.48
N ALA A 49 -55.73 -21.09 -34.52
CA ALA A 49 -56.35 -20.60 -35.76
C ALA A 49 -55.33 -19.92 -36.68
N ASN A 50 -54.26 -19.37 -36.10
CA ASN A 50 -53.24 -18.56 -36.78
C ASN A 50 -51.91 -19.31 -36.97
N ALA A 51 -51.89 -20.63 -36.77
CA ALA A 51 -50.66 -21.44 -36.73
C ALA A 51 -49.76 -21.28 -37.97
N LEU A 52 -50.35 -21.13 -39.17
CA LEU A 52 -49.60 -20.93 -40.41
C LEU A 52 -48.91 -19.55 -40.45
N GLN A 53 -49.61 -18.50 -40.03
CA GLN A 53 -49.07 -17.13 -40.00
C GLN A 53 -48.03 -16.95 -38.89
N LEU A 54 -48.22 -17.59 -37.74
CA LEU A 54 -47.21 -17.66 -36.69
C LEU A 54 -45.96 -18.41 -37.15
N GLN A 55 -46.11 -19.46 -37.97
CA GLN A 55 -44.99 -20.17 -38.57
C GLN A 55 -44.23 -19.29 -39.57
N GLU A 56 -44.93 -18.56 -40.43
CA GLU A 56 -44.32 -17.62 -41.39
C GLU A 56 -43.56 -16.48 -40.70
N LEU A 57 -44.14 -15.89 -39.64
CA LEU A 57 -43.46 -14.87 -38.84
C LEU A 57 -42.25 -15.44 -38.10
N THR A 58 -42.37 -16.66 -37.57
CA THR A 58 -41.24 -17.38 -36.98
C THR A 58 -40.13 -17.55 -38.02
N ASP A 59 -40.45 -17.96 -39.25
CA ASP A 59 -39.49 -18.14 -40.33
C ASP A 59 -38.80 -16.82 -40.74
N VAL A 60 -39.51 -15.68 -40.69
CA VAL A 60 -38.90 -14.34 -40.86
C VAL A 60 -37.92 -14.01 -39.75
N LEU A 61 -38.30 -14.21 -38.47
CA LEU A 61 -37.40 -14.00 -37.33
C LEU A 61 -36.17 -14.91 -37.42
N LEU A 62 -36.33 -16.16 -37.87
CA LEU A 62 -35.21 -17.08 -38.11
C LEU A 62 -34.25 -16.56 -39.19
N GLN A 63 -34.78 -15.97 -40.27
CA GLN A 63 -33.96 -15.36 -41.32
C GLN A 63 -33.21 -14.14 -40.80
N MET A 64 -33.84 -13.31 -39.96
CA MET A 64 -33.18 -12.15 -39.33
C MET A 64 -32.01 -12.58 -38.43
N ILE A 65 -32.19 -13.67 -37.70
CA ILE A 65 -31.16 -14.24 -36.82
C ILE A 65 -30.00 -14.80 -37.65
N ALA A 66 -30.31 -15.51 -38.74
CA ALA A 66 -29.35 -16.17 -39.61
C ALA A 66 -28.64 -15.23 -40.61
N PHE A 67 -29.05 -13.96 -40.68
CA PHE A 67 -28.47 -12.99 -41.60
C PHE A 67 -26.96 -12.81 -41.33
N PRO A 68 -26.08 -12.97 -42.34
CA PRO A 68 -24.64 -12.83 -42.16
C PRO A 68 -24.28 -11.36 -41.89
N ILE A 69 -23.48 -11.11 -40.84
CA ILE A 69 -22.96 -9.77 -40.53
C ILE A 69 -21.47 -9.79 -40.83
N ASP A 70 -21.04 -8.99 -41.80
CA ASP A 70 -19.64 -8.77 -42.12
C ASP A 70 -19.09 -7.63 -41.23
N LEU A 71 -17.97 -7.89 -40.56
CA LEU A 71 -17.33 -6.94 -39.64
C LEU A 71 -16.54 -5.85 -40.39
N GLU A 72 -16.37 -5.97 -41.70
CA GLU A 72 -15.79 -4.93 -42.57
C GLU A 72 -16.78 -3.82 -42.93
N LEU A 73 -18.06 -3.97 -42.54
CA LEU A 73 -19.11 -2.96 -42.73
C LEU A 73 -18.96 -1.75 -41.78
N PRO A 74 -19.63 -0.61 -42.05
CA PRO A 74 -19.62 0.54 -41.17
C PRO A 74 -20.04 0.17 -39.72
N PRO A 75 -19.40 0.75 -38.68
CA PRO A 75 -19.68 0.39 -37.28
C PRO A 75 -21.15 0.55 -36.88
N ASP A 76 -21.83 1.57 -37.41
CA ASP A 76 -23.24 1.85 -37.13
C ASP A 76 -24.17 0.78 -37.75
N THR A 77 -23.83 0.28 -38.95
CA THR A 77 -24.49 -0.86 -39.59
C THR A 77 -24.31 -2.14 -38.78
N VAL A 78 -23.06 -2.44 -38.39
CA VAL A 78 -22.72 -3.65 -37.63
C VAL A 78 -23.46 -3.67 -36.30
N THR A 79 -23.44 -2.55 -35.56
CA THR A 79 -24.16 -2.44 -34.28
C THR A 79 -25.67 -2.56 -34.45
N THR A 80 -26.26 -1.95 -35.49
CA THR A 80 -27.68 -2.07 -35.79
C THR A 80 -28.07 -3.53 -36.07
N LEU A 81 -27.36 -4.21 -36.98
CA LEU A 81 -27.63 -5.62 -37.32
C LEU A 81 -27.48 -6.56 -36.12
N HIS A 82 -26.47 -6.33 -35.26
CA HIS A 82 -26.30 -7.11 -34.03
C HIS A 82 -27.44 -6.86 -33.03
N SER A 83 -27.86 -5.61 -32.85
CA SER A 83 -28.97 -5.26 -31.96
C SER A 83 -30.30 -5.85 -32.44
N THR A 84 -30.55 -5.83 -33.75
CA THR A 84 -31.73 -6.42 -34.37
C THR A 84 -31.71 -7.95 -34.26
N ARG A 85 -30.55 -8.59 -34.42
CA ARG A 85 -30.38 -10.03 -34.19
C ARG A 85 -30.73 -10.41 -32.75
N ASP A 86 -30.17 -9.71 -31.77
CA ASP A 86 -30.43 -9.97 -30.35
C ASP A 86 -31.93 -9.77 -30.01
N TRP A 87 -32.54 -8.73 -30.57
CA TRP A 87 -33.98 -8.48 -30.44
C TRP A 87 -34.83 -9.59 -31.07
N ALA A 88 -34.47 -10.08 -32.27
CA ALA A 88 -35.19 -11.16 -32.94
C ALA A 88 -35.09 -12.47 -32.13
N ILE A 89 -33.92 -12.77 -31.55
CA ILE A 89 -33.74 -13.92 -30.65
C ILE A 89 -34.66 -13.81 -29.43
N GLN A 90 -34.68 -12.64 -28.76
CA GLN A 90 -35.52 -12.43 -27.58
C GLN A 90 -37.01 -12.57 -27.91
N THR A 91 -37.45 -11.97 -29.03
CA THR A 91 -38.83 -12.04 -29.50
C THR A 91 -39.26 -13.49 -29.81
N LEU A 92 -38.38 -14.29 -30.41
CA LEU A 92 -38.64 -15.71 -30.72
C LEU A 92 -38.77 -16.57 -29.45
N LEU A 93 -38.00 -16.24 -28.40
CA LEU A 93 -38.12 -16.89 -27.09
C LEU A 93 -39.44 -16.51 -26.39
N ASP A 94 -39.87 -15.25 -26.50
CA ASP A 94 -41.10 -14.77 -25.88
C ASP A 94 -42.36 -15.39 -26.52
N ILE A 95 -42.35 -15.62 -27.85
CA ILE A 95 -43.43 -16.35 -28.55
C ILE A 95 -43.61 -17.77 -27.98
N GLN A 96 -42.51 -18.48 -27.70
CA GLN A 96 -42.57 -19.83 -27.13
C GLN A 96 -43.16 -19.82 -25.70
N VAL A 97 -42.79 -18.82 -24.89
CA VAL A 97 -43.31 -18.68 -23.53
C VAL A 97 -44.81 -18.32 -23.53
N ALA A 98 -45.27 -17.51 -24.48
CA ALA A 98 -46.67 -17.16 -24.64
C ALA A 98 -47.53 -18.38 -25.07
N GLN A 99 -47.06 -19.18 -26.03
CA GLN A 99 -47.72 -20.41 -26.45
C GLN A 99 -47.79 -21.48 -25.35
N LEU A 100 -46.82 -21.52 -24.44
CA LEU A 100 -46.82 -22.42 -23.29
C LEU A 100 -47.78 -22.01 -22.17
N ARG A 101 -48.19 -20.73 -22.07
CA ARG A 101 -49.05 -20.24 -20.99
C ARG A 101 -50.54 -20.51 -21.20
N ASP A 102 -51.00 -20.67 -22.44
CA ASP A 102 -52.40 -20.99 -22.75
C ASP A 102 -52.73 -22.50 -22.72
N LEU A 103 -51.73 -23.37 -22.53
CA LEU A 103 -51.86 -24.83 -22.51
C LEU A 103 -51.96 -25.42 -21.08
N ASN A 104 -52.79 -24.85 -20.22
CA ASN A 104 -53.14 -25.43 -18.90
C ASN A 104 -54.40 -26.33 -18.96
N GLY A 105 -54.51 -27.19 -19.98
CA GLY A 105 -55.56 -28.20 -20.11
C GLY A 105 -55.01 -29.48 -20.71
N ASP A 106 -55.35 -30.62 -20.10
CA ASP A 106 -54.81 -31.97 -20.33
C ASP A 106 -54.57 -32.40 -21.78
N ASP A 107 -53.48 -33.16 -21.96
CA ASP A 107 -53.18 -34.09 -23.05
C ASP A 107 -53.08 -33.54 -24.49
N LEU A 108 -52.04 -32.74 -24.77
CA LEU A 108 -51.39 -32.74 -26.09
C LEU A 108 -49.87 -32.66 -25.93
N GLN A 109 -49.14 -33.44 -26.74
CA GLN A 109 -47.67 -33.46 -26.75
C GLN A 109 -47.11 -32.03 -26.84
N PRO A 110 -46.00 -31.73 -26.13
CA PRO A 110 -45.31 -30.45 -26.32
C PRO A 110 -45.08 -30.25 -27.81
N PRO A 111 -45.31 -29.04 -28.37
CA PRO A 111 -45.08 -28.80 -29.78
C PRO A 111 -43.68 -29.30 -30.08
N THR A 112 -43.59 -30.29 -30.96
CA THR A 112 -42.33 -30.93 -31.30
C THR A 112 -41.43 -29.79 -31.72
N MET A 113 -40.40 -29.48 -30.91
CA MET A 113 -39.48 -28.38 -31.22
C MET A 113 -39.18 -28.47 -32.69
N SER A 114 -39.58 -27.44 -33.46
CA SER A 114 -39.51 -27.55 -34.91
C SER A 114 -38.07 -27.92 -35.25
N LYS A 115 -37.86 -28.84 -36.19
CA LYS A 115 -36.51 -29.28 -36.55
C LYS A 115 -35.61 -28.08 -36.86
N SER A 116 -36.21 -26.99 -37.34
CA SER A 116 -35.62 -25.67 -37.57
C SER A 116 -35.12 -25.00 -36.29
N LEU A 117 -35.88 -25.07 -35.18
CA LEU A 117 -35.51 -24.53 -33.86
C LEU A 117 -34.42 -25.36 -33.18
N GLN A 118 -34.47 -26.69 -33.28
CA GLN A 118 -33.36 -27.57 -32.83
C GLN A 118 -32.10 -27.38 -33.68
N GLN A 119 -32.26 -27.20 -35.00
CA GLN A 119 -31.15 -26.85 -35.89
C GLN A 119 -30.62 -25.45 -35.63
N MET A 120 -31.47 -24.49 -35.23
CA MET A 120 -31.07 -23.15 -34.82
C MET A 120 -30.40 -23.17 -33.45
N GLN A 121 -30.82 -23.98 -32.49
CA GLN A 121 -30.10 -24.13 -31.22
C GLN A 121 -28.71 -24.71 -31.49
N ASN A 122 -28.62 -25.75 -32.31
CA ASN A 122 -27.33 -26.28 -32.74
C ASN A 122 -26.51 -25.27 -33.57
N LYS A 123 -27.12 -24.46 -34.44
CA LYS A 123 -26.38 -23.42 -35.20
C LYS A 123 -26.01 -22.22 -34.34
N LEU A 124 -26.88 -21.69 -33.49
CA LEU A 124 -26.57 -20.59 -32.56
C LEU A 124 -25.48 -21.00 -31.57
N PHE A 125 -25.44 -22.24 -31.09
CA PHE A 125 -24.34 -22.69 -30.20
C PHE A 125 -23.06 -23.12 -30.97
N VAL A 126 -23.14 -23.45 -32.27
CA VAL A 126 -21.97 -23.82 -33.09
C VAL A 126 -21.46 -22.64 -33.95
N SER A 127 -22.25 -21.60 -34.16
CA SER A 127 -21.99 -20.48 -35.06
C SER A 127 -22.43 -19.11 -34.52
N ALA A 128 -22.80 -18.97 -33.24
CA ALA A 128 -22.82 -17.63 -32.65
C ALA A 128 -21.41 -17.05 -32.78
N PRO A 129 -21.25 -15.82 -33.30
CA PRO A 129 -19.99 -15.13 -33.15
C PRO A 129 -19.74 -15.06 -31.65
N CYS A 130 -18.72 -15.78 -31.21
CA CYS A 130 -18.23 -15.75 -29.84
C CYS A 130 -18.14 -14.28 -29.43
N ARG A 131 -19.03 -13.81 -28.54
CA ARG A 131 -19.02 -12.40 -28.15
C ARG A 131 -17.63 -12.15 -27.60
N GLN A 132 -17.01 -11.03 -27.96
CA GLN A 132 -15.65 -10.72 -27.53
C GLN A 132 -15.52 -10.82 -26.00
N ALA A 133 -16.56 -10.49 -25.25
CA ALA A 133 -16.64 -10.68 -23.80
C ALA A 133 -16.57 -12.16 -23.36
N ASP A 134 -17.22 -13.07 -24.07
CA ASP A 134 -17.19 -14.52 -23.79
C ASP A 134 -15.80 -15.09 -24.10
N VAL A 135 -15.18 -14.67 -25.21
CA VAL A 135 -13.80 -15.03 -25.55
C VAL A 135 -12.82 -14.53 -24.50
N GLN A 136 -12.98 -13.29 -24.05
CA GLN A 136 -12.13 -12.68 -23.01
C GLN A 136 -12.31 -13.38 -21.66
N MET A 137 -13.51 -13.83 -21.33
CA MET A 137 -13.80 -14.61 -20.12
C MET A 137 -13.24 -16.04 -20.19
N GLU A 138 -13.41 -16.74 -21.32
CA GLU A 138 -12.82 -18.07 -21.55
C GLU A 138 -11.29 -18.00 -21.54
N LEU A 139 -10.71 -16.97 -22.17
CA LEU A 139 -9.28 -16.71 -22.12
C LEU A 139 -8.82 -16.47 -20.69
N HIS A 140 -9.52 -15.63 -19.93
CA HIS A 140 -9.20 -15.37 -18.53
C HIS A 140 -9.24 -16.65 -17.68
N GLN A 141 -10.29 -17.48 -17.84
CA GLN A 141 -10.40 -18.76 -17.12
C GLN A 141 -9.30 -19.76 -17.54
N SER A 142 -8.96 -19.81 -18.82
CA SER A 142 -7.89 -20.67 -19.35
C SER A 142 -6.53 -20.27 -18.79
N LEU A 143 -6.24 -18.96 -18.74
CA LEU A 143 -5.03 -18.42 -18.14
C LEU A 143 -4.99 -18.74 -16.63
N LEU A 144 -6.09 -18.58 -15.90
CA LEU A 144 -6.16 -18.93 -14.47
C LEU A 144 -5.93 -20.43 -14.23
N ALA A 145 -6.51 -21.29 -15.07
CA ALA A 145 -6.31 -22.72 -14.98
C ALA A 145 -4.84 -23.09 -15.22
N ALA A 146 -4.18 -22.44 -16.20
CA ALA A 146 -2.74 -22.62 -16.44
C ALA A 146 -1.93 -22.29 -15.17
N VAL A 147 -2.16 -21.12 -14.57
CA VAL A 147 -1.47 -20.71 -13.32
C VAL A 147 -1.70 -21.68 -12.16
N GLN A 148 -2.90 -22.25 -12.02
CA GLN A 148 -3.22 -23.19 -10.93
C GLN A 148 -2.59 -24.57 -11.12
N SER A 149 -2.32 -24.96 -12.37
CA SER A 149 -1.76 -26.28 -12.72
C SER A 149 -0.23 -26.34 -12.71
N GLU A 150 0.44 -25.20 -12.60
CA GLU A 150 1.87 -25.07 -12.87
C GLU A 150 2.76 -25.24 -11.63
N GLU A 151 3.73 -26.16 -11.72
CA GLU A 151 4.85 -26.29 -10.79
C GLU A 151 6.10 -25.53 -11.27
N GLU A 152 6.14 -25.05 -12.53
CA GLU A 152 7.31 -24.45 -13.17
C GLU A 152 7.27 -22.90 -13.21
N LYS A 153 8.45 -22.27 -13.24
CA LYS A 153 8.61 -20.81 -13.09
C LYS A 153 8.46 -20.04 -14.41
N ASP A 154 8.96 -20.61 -15.51
CA ASP A 154 9.05 -19.96 -16.82
C ASP A 154 7.64 -19.75 -17.42
N THR A 155 6.76 -20.71 -17.17
CA THR A 155 5.35 -20.72 -17.59
C THR A 155 4.53 -19.61 -16.92
N VAL A 156 4.70 -19.36 -15.62
CA VAL A 156 3.97 -18.26 -14.94
C VAL A 156 4.35 -16.90 -15.51
N SER A 157 5.62 -16.70 -15.87
CA SER A 157 6.10 -15.44 -16.46
C SER A 157 5.51 -15.23 -17.87
N ASP A 158 5.48 -16.28 -18.69
CA ASP A 158 4.90 -16.24 -20.03
C ASP A 158 3.39 -15.99 -19.99
N VAL A 159 2.68 -16.60 -19.03
CA VAL A 159 1.22 -16.41 -18.87
C VAL A 159 0.91 -15.00 -18.38
N LEU A 160 1.72 -14.40 -17.49
CA LEU A 160 1.59 -13.00 -17.09
C LEU A 160 1.79 -12.04 -18.28
N GLU A 161 2.76 -12.31 -19.15
CA GLU A 161 3.00 -11.53 -20.36
C GLU A 161 1.85 -11.67 -21.36
N MET A 162 1.39 -12.90 -21.59
CA MET A 162 0.24 -13.19 -22.46
C MET A 162 -1.04 -12.52 -21.95
N CYS A 163 -1.25 -12.53 -20.63
CA CYS A 163 -2.36 -11.81 -20.00
C CYS A 163 -2.26 -10.30 -20.26
N ALA A 164 -1.06 -9.72 -20.14
CA ALA A 164 -0.85 -8.30 -20.36
C ALA A 164 -1.15 -7.86 -21.81
N THR A 165 -0.90 -8.71 -22.80
CA THR A 165 -1.16 -8.40 -24.22
C THR A 165 -2.55 -8.80 -24.70
N SER A 166 -3.15 -9.84 -24.12
CA SER A 166 -4.34 -10.48 -24.69
C SER A 166 -5.63 -10.16 -23.95
N LEU A 167 -5.57 -9.83 -22.65
CA LEU A 167 -6.76 -9.38 -21.93
C LEU A 167 -7.02 -7.90 -22.20
N GLU A 168 -8.18 -7.53 -22.72
CA GLU A 168 -8.46 -6.11 -23.00
C GLU A 168 -8.91 -5.36 -21.74
N ASN A 169 -9.57 -6.06 -20.82
CA ASN A 169 -10.16 -5.48 -19.63
C ASN A 169 -9.16 -5.42 -18.45
N ASP A 170 -8.92 -4.22 -17.94
CA ASP A 170 -8.04 -3.97 -16.79
C ASP A 170 -8.51 -4.63 -15.48
N LYS A 171 -9.82 -4.82 -15.28
CA LYS A 171 -10.36 -5.53 -14.11
C LYS A 171 -10.01 -7.01 -14.16
N GLN A 172 -10.13 -7.64 -15.33
CA GLN A 172 -9.76 -9.04 -15.55
C GLN A 172 -8.24 -9.23 -15.48
N PHE A 173 -7.47 -8.30 -16.04
CA PHE A 173 -6.02 -8.27 -15.91
C PHE A 173 -5.56 -8.18 -14.45
N LEU A 174 -6.17 -7.30 -13.65
CA LEU A 174 -5.86 -7.19 -12.22
C LEU A 174 -6.23 -8.46 -11.45
N GLN A 175 -7.45 -8.99 -11.64
CA GLN A 175 -7.88 -10.23 -10.99
C GLN A 175 -6.95 -11.39 -11.32
N PHE A 176 -6.52 -11.50 -12.57
CA PHE A 176 -5.53 -12.50 -12.98
C PHE A 176 -4.18 -12.27 -12.30
N SER A 177 -3.68 -11.03 -12.33
CA SER A 177 -2.38 -10.67 -11.74
C SER A 177 -2.33 -10.99 -10.25
N GLU A 178 -3.41 -10.72 -9.50
CA GLU A 178 -3.53 -11.09 -8.09
C GLU A 178 -3.39 -12.61 -7.88
N ALA A 179 -4.14 -13.40 -8.65
CA ALA A 179 -4.10 -14.86 -8.55
C ALA A 179 -2.73 -15.44 -8.92
N ALA A 180 -2.07 -14.89 -9.93
CA ALA A 180 -0.75 -15.34 -10.38
C ALA A 180 0.37 -14.95 -9.42
N LEU A 181 0.34 -13.72 -8.89
CA LEU A 181 1.39 -13.19 -8.01
C LEU A 181 1.31 -13.74 -6.57
N THR A 182 0.14 -14.19 -6.13
CA THR A 182 -0.03 -14.89 -4.84
C THR A 182 0.46 -16.35 -4.86
N GLY A 183 0.95 -16.83 -6.01
CA GLY A 183 1.49 -18.18 -6.18
C GLY A 183 2.80 -18.47 -5.44
N LYS A 184 3.26 -19.73 -5.54
CA LYS A 184 4.44 -20.21 -4.81
C LYS A 184 5.78 -19.84 -5.45
N SER A 185 5.83 -19.39 -6.71
CA SER A 185 7.08 -19.10 -7.39
C SER A 185 7.76 -17.84 -6.84
N GLU A 186 9.07 -17.91 -6.59
CA GLU A 186 9.87 -16.79 -6.05
C GLU A 186 10.56 -15.97 -7.15
N GLU A 187 11.03 -16.62 -8.20
CA GLU A 187 11.76 -15.95 -9.27
C GLU A 187 10.85 -15.88 -10.50
N LEU A 188 10.47 -14.65 -10.86
CA LEU A 188 9.68 -14.34 -12.04
C LEU A 188 10.51 -13.43 -12.94
N VAL A 189 10.53 -13.71 -14.23
CA VAL A 189 11.19 -12.83 -15.20
C VAL A 189 10.09 -12.16 -16.00
N PHE A 190 9.68 -10.97 -15.58
CA PHE A 190 8.64 -10.26 -16.31
C PHE A 190 9.10 -9.89 -17.71
N GLY A 191 8.28 -10.22 -18.70
CA GLY A 191 8.36 -9.64 -20.03
C GLY A 191 8.13 -8.13 -20.01
N SER A 192 8.15 -7.48 -21.18
CA SER A 192 8.07 -6.02 -21.24
C SER A 192 6.64 -5.50 -21.11
N ALA A 193 5.63 -6.24 -21.58
CA ALA A 193 4.25 -5.79 -21.65
C ALA A 193 3.59 -5.77 -20.26
N PHE A 194 3.85 -6.78 -19.43
CA PHE A 194 3.30 -6.86 -18.08
C PHE A 194 3.64 -5.64 -17.19
N PRO A 195 4.92 -5.28 -16.95
CA PRO A 195 5.27 -4.08 -16.19
C PRO A 195 4.86 -2.80 -16.90
N GLN A 196 4.92 -2.73 -18.24
CA GLN A 196 4.45 -1.55 -18.98
C GLN A 196 2.98 -1.28 -18.70
N ARG A 197 2.13 -2.30 -18.74
CA ARG A 197 0.70 -2.17 -18.45
C ARG A 197 0.44 -1.86 -16.98
N LEU A 198 1.12 -2.53 -16.05
CA LEU A 198 0.98 -2.28 -14.62
C LEU A 198 1.31 -0.83 -14.23
N PHE A 199 2.36 -0.27 -14.82
CA PHE A 199 2.87 1.07 -14.49
C PHE A 199 2.42 2.17 -15.46
N ASP A 200 1.57 1.85 -16.45
CA ASP A 200 0.98 2.85 -17.34
C ASP A 200 0.18 3.87 -16.51
N ARG A 201 0.38 5.16 -16.81
CA ARG A 201 -0.14 6.30 -16.04
C ARG A 201 -1.52 6.76 -16.50
N ARG A 202 -2.20 5.98 -17.36
CA ARG A 202 -3.58 6.23 -17.75
C ARG A 202 -4.46 6.08 -16.51
N SER A 203 -5.33 7.05 -16.27
CA SER A 203 -6.25 6.99 -15.11
C SER A 203 -7.24 5.84 -15.32
N VAL A 204 -7.18 4.83 -14.47
CA VAL A 204 -8.08 3.67 -14.53
C VAL A 204 -9.24 3.90 -13.54
N GLN A 205 -10.47 3.77 -14.04
CA GLN A 205 -11.66 3.71 -13.19
C GLN A 205 -11.94 2.25 -12.87
N LEU A 206 -11.74 1.88 -11.61
CA LEU A 206 -12.12 0.57 -11.10
C LEU A 206 -13.36 0.73 -10.22
N GLU A 207 -14.35 -0.12 -10.46
CA GLU A 207 -15.48 -0.28 -9.55
C GLU A 207 -14.96 -0.84 -8.22
N ALA A 208 -15.28 -0.16 -7.12
CA ALA A 208 -15.01 -0.70 -5.80
C ALA A 208 -16.24 -1.45 -5.31
N ASP A 209 -16.03 -2.55 -4.58
CA ASP A 209 -17.02 -3.02 -3.63
C ASP A 209 -17.29 -1.88 -2.62
N GLU A 210 -18.57 -1.62 -2.37
CA GLU A 210 -19.10 -0.58 -1.46
C GLU A 210 -18.88 0.89 -1.86
N GLY A 211 -19.31 1.26 -3.08
CA GLY A 211 -19.86 2.60 -3.35
C GLY A 211 -18.89 3.79 -3.40
N ARG A 212 -17.57 3.58 -3.29
CA ARG A 212 -16.55 4.60 -3.59
C ARG A 212 -15.62 4.15 -4.71
N MET A 213 -15.82 4.63 -5.93
CA MET A 213 -14.86 4.44 -7.02
C MET A 213 -13.46 4.88 -6.57
N ARG A 214 -12.49 3.94 -6.53
CA ARG A 214 -11.07 4.28 -6.35
C ARG A 214 -10.52 4.71 -7.70
N ARG A 215 -10.16 5.99 -7.84
CA ARG A 215 -9.34 6.45 -8.97
C ARG A 215 -7.88 6.11 -8.67
N GLY A 216 -7.39 5.02 -9.24
CA GLY A 216 -5.96 4.72 -9.29
C GLY A 216 -5.29 5.50 -10.43
N ARG A 217 -4.03 5.93 -10.23
CA ARG A 217 -3.22 6.48 -11.33
C ARG A 217 -2.58 5.40 -12.20
N ARG A 218 -2.39 4.20 -11.66
CA ARG A 218 -1.78 3.03 -12.31
C ARG A 218 -2.46 1.76 -11.79
N LEU A 219 -2.45 0.69 -12.60
CA LEU A 219 -2.97 -0.62 -12.20
C LEU A 219 -2.19 -1.21 -11.02
N PHE A 220 -0.87 -1.00 -11.00
CA PHE A 220 -0.02 -1.38 -9.87
C PHE A 220 -0.53 -0.85 -8.52
N ASP A 221 -1.08 0.36 -8.48
CA ASP A 221 -1.54 0.97 -7.23
C ASP A 221 -2.77 0.23 -6.66
N ALA A 222 -3.55 -0.43 -7.52
CA ALA A 222 -4.74 -1.19 -7.17
C ALA A 222 -4.43 -2.61 -6.65
N LEU A 223 -3.21 -3.13 -6.85
CA LEU A 223 -2.83 -4.44 -6.36
C LEU A 223 -2.85 -4.52 -4.83
N THR A 224 -3.15 -5.69 -4.28
CA THR A 224 -2.98 -6.02 -2.87
C THR A 224 -1.53 -5.87 -2.46
N LEU A 225 -1.28 -5.62 -1.18
CA LEU A 225 0.07 -5.45 -0.67
C LEU A 225 0.90 -6.73 -0.85
N GLU A 226 0.27 -7.90 -0.72
CA GLU A 226 0.91 -9.21 -0.94
C GLU A 226 1.36 -9.37 -2.39
N SER A 227 0.51 -9.04 -3.37
CA SER A 227 0.85 -9.11 -4.80
C SER A 227 1.87 -8.05 -5.24
N LYS A 228 1.98 -6.92 -4.52
CA LYS A 228 3.02 -5.91 -4.79
C LYS A 228 4.42 -6.40 -4.46
N VAL A 229 4.58 -7.26 -3.44
CA VAL A 229 5.89 -7.79 -3.01
C VAL A 229 6.64 -8.56 -4.11
N PRO A 230 6.06 -9.59 -4.77
CA PRO A 230 6.73 -10.29 -5.86
C PRO A 230 6.98 -9.39 -7.07
N VAL A 231 6.13 -8.38 -7.31
CA VAL A 231 6.41 -7.38 -8.36
C VAL A 231 7.65 -6.56 -8.00
N TRP A 232 7.76 -6.05 -6.78
CA TRP A 232 8.97 -5.33 -6.33
C TRP A 232 10.22 -6.22 -6.37
N ALA A 233 10.08 -7.50 -5.98
CA ALA A 233 11.18 -8.45 -5.95
C ALA A 233 11.73 -8.72 -7.36
N ASN A 234 10.87 -8.76 -8.37
CA ASN A 234 11.24 -9.10 -9.74
C ASN A 234 11.34 -7.89 -10.68
N HIS A 235 10.96 -6.69 -10.22
CA HIS A 235 11.09 -5.42 -10.94
C HIS A 235 11.71 -4.32 -10.05
N LEU A 236 13.02 -4.40 -9.84
CA LEU A 236 13.78 -3.51 -8.95
C LEU A 236 13.55 -2.00 -9.18
N PRO A 237 13.39 -1.46 -10.41
CA PRO A 237 13.10 -0.03 -10.60
C PRO A 237 11.84 0.43 -9.87
N SER A 238 10.81 -0.42 -9.82
CA SER A 238 9.58 -0.09 -9.07
C SER A 238 9.79 -0.09 -7.56
N TRP A 239 10.65 -0.97 -7.04
CA TRP A 239 11.02 -0.98 -5.63
C TRP A 239 11.78 0.29 -5.24
N HIS A 240 12.77 0.70 -6.04
CA HIS A 240 13.51 1.96 -5.83
C HIS A 240 12.57 3.17 -5.85
N SER A 241 11.64 3.22 -6.82
CA SER A 241 10.64 4.28 -6.89
C SER A 241 9.74 4.31 -5.66
N GLN A 242 9.39 3.15 -5.09
CA GLN A 242 8.57 3.05 -3.89
C GLN A 242 9.31 3.54 -2.65
N LEU A 243 10.59 3.13 -2.47
CA LEU A 243 11.44 3.62 -1.39
C LEU A 243 11.57 5.14 -1.41
N GLN A 244 11.78 5.72 -2.58
CA GLN A 244 11.84 7.18 -2.76
C GLN A 244 10.50 7.85 -2.44
N ALA A 245 9.38 7.26 -2.86
CA ALA A 245 8.05 7.79 -2.56
C ALA A 245 7.77 7.82 -1.05
N TRP A 246 8.05 6.72 -0.33
CA TRP A 246 7.89 6.67 1.12
C TRP A 246 8.82 7.63 1.86
N MET A 247 10.07 7.75 1.43
CA MET A 247 11.02 8.71 2.02
C MET A 247 10.51 10.15 1.86
N LEU A 248 10.02 10.51 0.67
CA LEU A 248 9.44 11.84 0.44
C LEU A 248 8.18 12.08 1.26
N GLU A 249 7.32 11.07 1.39
CA GLU A 249 6.07 11.20 2.15
C GLU A 249 6.31 11.34 3.66
N ALA A 250 7.26 10.57 4.21
CA ALA A 250 7.70 10.70 5.60
C ALA A 250 8.17 12.13 5.94
N HIS A 251 8.82 12.81 4.98
CA HIS A 251 9.25 14.21 5.15
C HIS A 251 8.13 15.22 4.87
N ARG A 252 7.10 14.88 4.09
CA ARG A 252 5.97 15.76 3.81
C ARG A 252 4.96 15.80 4.96
N ALA A 253 4.81 14.69 5.68
CA ALA A 253 3.81 14.51 6.73
C ALA A 253 4.45 14.28 8.12
N PRO A 254 5.17 15.26 8.70
CA PRO A 254 5.87 15.08 9.98
C PRO A 254 4.96 14.77 11.16
N PHE A 255 3.67 15.15 11.09
CA PHE A 255 2.71 14.95 12.17
C PHE A 255 2.02 13.59 12.13
N GLN A 256 2.21 12.86 11.04
CA GLN A 256 1.65 11.52 10.93
C GLN A 256 2.66 10.51 11.46
N PRO A 257 2.22 9.49 12.20
CA PRO A 257 3.08 8.38 12.52
C PRO A 257 3.56 7.73 11.21
N ILE A 258 4.73 7.08 11.22
CA ILE A 258 5.20 6.37 10.01
C ILE A 258 4.15 5.32 9.57
N SER A 259 3.28 4.84 10.47
CA SER A 259 2.12 4.00 10.15
C SER A 259 1.11 4.58 9.19
N ALA A 260 1.06 5.89 9.01
CA ALA A 260 0.26 6.52 7.97
C ALA A 260 1.02 6.68 6.64
N VAL A 261 2.35 6.56 6.66
CA VAL A 261 3.23 6.67 5.47
C VAL A 261 3.33 5.34 4.76
N LEU A 262 3.47 4.25 5.52
CA LEU A 262 3.50 2.89 4.97
C LEU A 262 2.09 2.31 4.90
N PRO A 263 1.81 1.42 3.94
CA PRO A 263 0.50 0.79 3.82
C PRO A 263 0.14 -0.03 5.06
N ASP A 264 -1.15 -0.16 5.34
CA ASP A 264 -1.67 -1.07 6.36
C ASP A 264 -1.15 -2.50 6.10
N GLY A 265 -0.74 -3.20 7.15
CA GLY A 265 -0.16 -4.56 7.06
C GLY A 265 1.36 -4.61 6.89
N TRP A 266 2.05 -3.50 6.62
CA TRP A 266 3.53 -3.46 6.55
C TRP A 266 4.22 -3.60 7.92
N TRP A 267 3.46 -3.43 9.00
CA TRP A 267 3.94 -3.35 10.38
C TRP A 267 3.96 -4.72 11.04
N LEU A 268 5.09 -5.08 11.68
CA LEU A 268 5.08 -6.12 12.71
C LEU A 268 4.37 -5.57 13.93
N GLN A 269 3.11 -5.96 14.16
CA GLN A 269 2.56 -5.87 15.51
C GLN A 269 3.33 -6.86 16.39
N ASP A 270 3.80 -6.38 17.54
CA ASP A 270 4.37 -7.26 18.56
C ASP A 270 3.37 -8.38 18.83
N ALA A 271 3.85 -9.63 18.77
CA ALA A 271 3.08 -10.88 18.88
C ALA A 271 2.41 -11.11 20.26
N SER A 272 2.08 -10.03 20.97
CA SER A 272 1.40 -10.01 22.27
C SER A 272 -0.10 -9.68 22.19
N SER A 273 -0.64 -9.49 20.98
CA SER A 273 -2.08 -9.43 20.73
C SER A 273 -2.49 -10.60 19.84
N ASP A 274 -3.44 -11.39 20.31
CA ASP A 274 -4.05 -12.57 19.66
C ASP A 274 -4.84 -12.24 18.38
N SER A 275 -4.42 -11.26 17.58
CA SER A 275 -5.02 -10.93 16.29
C SER A 275 -4.19 -11.52 15.15
N HIS A 276 -4.49 -12.77 14.81
CA HIS A 276 -4.09 -13.43 13.56
C HIS A 276 -4.68 -12.70 12.35
N SER A 277 -3.85 -12.29 11.38
CA SER A 277 -3.58 -13.12 10.18
C SER A 277 -2.83 -12.35 9.08
N ASP A 278 -3.05 -11.05 8.89
CA ASP A 278 -2.66 -10.41 7.62
C ASP A 278 -1.30 -9.69 7.65
N SER A 279 -0.93 -9.05 8.77
CA SER A 279 0.35 -8.32 8.86
C SER A 279 1.59 -9.24 8.89
N ILE A 280 1.40 -10.48 9.34
CA ILE A 280 2.45 -11.51 9.34
C ILE A 280 2.70 -12.02 7.92
N ALA A 281 1.68 -12.06 7.06
CA ALA A 281 1.78 -12.59 5.70
C ALA A 281 2.66 -11.71 4.80
N VAL A 282 2.46 -10.38 4.81
CA VAL A 282 3.25 -9.42 4.02
C VAL A 282 4.72 -9.42 4.44
N VAL A 283 5.00 -9.40 5.75
CA VAL A 283 6.38 -9.44 6.26
C VAL A 283 7.06 -10.77 5.91
N THR A 284 6.33 -11.88 6.02
CA THR A 284 6.84 -13.19 5.61
C THR A 284 7.14 -13.21 4.12
N ALA A 285 6.25 -12.66 3.28
CA ALA A 285 6.46 -12.52 1.85
C ALA A 285 7.69 -11.64 1.52
N CYS A 286 7.86 -10.49 2.19
CA CYS A 286 9.04 -9.64 2.00
C CYS A 286 10.35 -10.34 2.38
N ARG A 287 10.36 -11.07 3.52
CA ARG A 287 11.55 -11.80 3.99
C ARG A 287 11.89 -13.00 3.12
N ARG A 288 10.93 -13.54 2.38
CA ARG A 288 11.15 -14.55 1.34
C ARG A 288 12.13 -14.03 0.29
N TYR A 289 11.98 -12.76 -0.09
CA TYR A 289 12.83 -12.08 -1.07
C TYR A 289 13.98 -11.31 -0.43
N SER A 290 15.00 -12.03 0.04
CA SER A 290 16.14 -11.43 0.76
C SER A 290 16.89 -10.34 -0.05
N HIS A 291 16.84 -10.38 -1.37
CA HIS A 291 17.44 -9.37 -2.25
C HIS A 291 16.70 -8.02 -2.24
N LEU A 292 15.44 -7.96 -1.82
CA LEU A 292 14.75 -6.69 -1.57
C LEU A 292 15.46 -5.89 -0.47
N TYR A 293 15.92 -6.58 0.56
CA TYR A 293 16.72 -5.97 1.63
C TYR A 293 18.09 -5.55 1.10
N VAL A 294 18.79 -6.38 0.30
CA VAL A 294 20.06 -5.99 -0.36
C VAL A 294 19.88 -4.69 -1.14
N THR A 295 18.85 -4.62 -1.97
CA THR A 295 18.54 -3.45 -2.81
C THR A 295 18.19 -2.23 -1.97
N PHE A 296 17.43 -2.41 -0.89
CA PHE A 296 17.13 -1.33 0.05
C PHE A 296 18.40 -0.75 0.69
N ILE A 297 19.35 -1.60 1.06
CA ILE A 297 20.64 -1.19 1.61
C ILE A 297 21.44 -0.41 0.56
N GLU A 298 21.51 -0.88 -0.69
CA GLU A 298 22.15 -0.16 -1.79
C GLU A 298 21.51 1.21 -2.04
N TRP A 299 20.19 1.28 -2.02
CA TRP A 299 19.46 2.53 -2.15
C TRP A 299 19.80 3.51 -1.01
N CYS A 300 19.89 3.03 0.23
CA CYS A 300 20.31 3.85 1.38
C CYS A 300 21.72 4.42 1.21
N ARG A 301 22.64 3.66 0.61
CA ARG A 301 24.02 4.11 0.34
C ARG A 301 24.07 5.33 -0.59
N GLY A 302 23.11 5.44 -1.53
CA GLY A 302 22.96 6.61 -2.39
C GLY A 302 22.35 7.84 -1.71
N HIS A 303 21.84 7.72 -0.49
CA HIS A 303 21.03 8.74 0.19
C HIS A 303 21.46 9.03 1.62
N VAL A 304 22.71 8.73 2.00
CA VAL A 304 23.24 8.82 3.38
C VAL A 304 22.90 10.14 4.08
N ASP A 305 23.00 11.27 3.37
CA ASP A 305 22.75 12.61 3.92
C ASP A 305 21.29 12.82 4.37
N LEU A 306 20.34 12.07 3.81
CA LEU A 306 18.93 12.13 4.20
C LEU A 306 18.63 11.23 5.41
N LEU A 307 19.50 10.25 5.70
CA LEU A 307 19.21 9.20 6.68
C LEU A 307 19.42 9.63 8.12
N SER A 308 20.06 10.77 8.38
CA SER A 308 20.27 11.29 9.73
C SER A 308 19.05 11.95 10.37
N SER A 309 17.98 12.17 9.60
CA SER A 309 16.68 12.66 10.10
C SER A 309 15.98 11.61 10.96
N CYS A 310 15.27 12.04 12.01
CA CYS A 310 14.43 11.17 12.82
C CYS A 310 13.44 10.36 11.97
N ARG A 311 12.75 10.99 11.01
CA ARG A 311 11.75 10.31 10.17
C ARG A 311 12.38 9.30 9.22
N SER A 312 13.55 9.61 8.67
CA SER A 312 14.29 8.67 7.83
C SER A 312 14.73 7.44 8.61
N MET A 313 15.25 7.61 9.83
CA MET A 313 15.68 6.49 10.65
C MET A 313 14.51 5.58 11.06
N GLU A 314 13.35 6.16 11.39
CA GLU A 314 12.16 5.36 11.67
C GLU A 314 11.72 4.54 10.45
N LEU A 315 11.64 5.19 9.28
CA LEU A 315 11.31 4.52 8.03
C LEU A 315 12.29 3.39 7.71
N VAL A 316 13.60 3.65 7.83
CA VAL A 316 14.67 2.67 7.63
C VAL A 316 14.52 1.50 8.59
N SER A 317 14.25 1.77 9.87
CA SER A 317 14.06 0.73 10.89
C SER A 317 12.89 -0.19 10.55
N VAL A 318 11.76 0.37 10.11
CA VAL A 318 10.55 -0.39 9.77
C VAL A 318 10.75 -1.22 8.52
N ILE A 319 11.24 -0.62 7.42
CA ILE A 319 11.47 -1.31 6.15
C ILE A 319 12.55 -2.40 6.31
N SER A 320 13.62 -2.11 7.04
CA SER A 320 14.64 -3.13 7.34
C SER A 320 14.02 -4.30 8.09
N ARG A 321 13.23 -4.04 9.14
CA ARG A 321 12.61 -5.11 9.94
C ARG A 321 11.63 -5.98 9.12
N SER A 322 10.92 -5.39 8.16
CA SER A 322 9.95 -6.11 7.32
C SER A 322 10.59 -6.91 6.19
N THR A 323 11.74 -6.47 5.66
CA THR A 323 12.40 -7.12 4.51
C THR A 323 13.54 -8.06 4.91
N ARG A 324 14.04 -7.95 6.13
CA ARG A 324 15.26 -8.64 6.56
C ARG A 324 14.97 -9.96 7.29
N GLN A 325 15.67 -11.02 6.91
CA GLN A 325 15.68 -12.30 7.62
C GLN A 325 16.46 -12.23 8.95
N ASP A 326 16.18 -13.16 9.85
CA ASP A 326 16.95 -13.33 11.06
C ASP A 326 18.42 -13.66 10.71
N ASN A 327 19.36 -12.96 11.35
CA ASN A 327 20.81 -13.02 11.09
C ASN A 327 21.34 -12.42 9.77
N ALA A 328 20.50 -11.80 8.92
CA ALA A 328 20.98 -11.22 7.66
C ALA A 328 22.09 -10.17 7.84
N ALA A 329 22.17 -9.50 9.00
CA ALA A 329 23.28 -8.60 9.34
C ALA A 329 24.67 -9.28 9.20
N ARG A 330 24.79 -10.57 9.54
CA ARG A 330 26.04 -11.33 9.39
C ARG A 330 26.45 -11.52 7.93
N LEU A 331 25.47 -11.60 7.01
CA LEU A 331 25.72 -11.77 5.57
C LEU A 331 26.34 -10.52 4.93
N PHE A 332 26.12 -9.33 5.50
CA PHE A 332 26.74 -8.07 5.06
C PHE A 332 28.05 -7.77 5.79
N ASN A 333 28.67 -8.78 6.42
CA ASN A 333 29.82 -8.60 7.31
C ASN A 333 29.61 -7.52 8.38
N ARG A 334 28.34 -7.26 8.79
CA ARG A 334 28.07 -6.35 9.90
C ARG A 334 28.39 -7.09 11.18
N GLN A 335 29.63 -6.96 11.62
CA GLN A 335 30.14 -7.64 12.80
C GLN A 335 29.87 -6.80 14.05
N SER A 336 29.94 -5.48 13.87
CA SER A 336 30.01 -4.51 14.97
C SER A 336 28.71 -4.43 15.77
N LEU A 337 27.56 -4.57 15.09
CA LEU A 337 26.24 -4.51 15.72
C LEU A 337 25.49 -5.84 15.75
N SER A 338 26.16 -6.94 15.39
CA SER A 338 25.57 -8.28 15.39
C SER A 338 25.14 -8.76 16.79
N GLN A 339 25.77 -8.22 17.83
CA GLN A 339 25.50 -8.53 19.24
C GLN A 339 24.44 -7.63 19.87
N VAL A 340 24.01 -6.59 19.15
CA VAL A 340 23.00 -5.63 19.61
C VAL A 340 21.64 -6.05 19.02
N PRO A 341 20.75 -6.70 19.80
CA PRO A 341 19.44 -7.10 19.30
C PRO A 341 18.62 -5.89 18.84
N LEU A 342 17.58 -6.08 18.02
CA LEU A 342 16.77 -4.96 17.49
C LEU A 342 15.49 -4.69 18.29
N GLY A 343 15.32 -5.38 19.42
CA GLY A 343 14.19 -5.23 20.31
C GLY A 343 14.40 -5.98 21.62
N GLY A 344 13.53 -5.69 22.59
CA GLY A 344 13.49 -6.34 23.89
C GLY A 344 13.86 -5.42 25.06
N LEU A 345 13.43 -5.80 26.26
CA LEU A 345 13.79 -5.12 27.51
C LEU A 345 15.25 -5.39 27.85
N TRP A 346 16.11 -4.37 27.77
CA TRP A 346 17.52 -4.53 28.09
C TRP A 346 17.81 -4.18 29.55
N THR A 347 18.66 -4.99 30.17
CA THR A 347 19.29 -4.63 31.44
C THR A 347 20.23 -3.43 31.26
N GLN A 348 20.48 -2.67 32.31
CA GLN A 348 21.39 -1.51 32.29
C GLN A 348 22.78 -1.90 31.75
N ASN A 349 23.36 -2.99 32.24
CA ASN A 349 24.66 -3.50 31.78
C ASN A 349 24.68 -3.95 30.31
N GLN A 350 23.53 -4.29 29.70
CA GLN A 350 23.45 -4.57 28.26
C GLN A 350 23.39 -3.27 27.45
N ARG A 351 22.72 -2.24 27.98
CA ARG A 351 22.64 -0.91 27.37
C ARG A 351 23.97 -0.21 27.34
N GLU A 352 24.67 -0.16 28.47
CA GLU A 352 26.01 0.43 28.55
C GLU A 352 26.98 -0.23 27.57
N ARG A 353 27.00 -1.57 27.53
CA ARG A 353 27.80 -2.31 26.54
C ARG A 353 27.41 -1.97 25.11
N ALA A 354 26.11 -1.86 24.82
CA ALA A 354 25.65 -1.49 23.49
C ALA A 354 26.08 -0.08 23.10
N PHE A 355 26.05 0.91 23.99
CA PHE A 355 26.54 2.27 23.71
C PHE A 355 28.05 2.32 23.51
N VAL A 356 28.82 1.59 24.31
CA VAL A 356 30.28 1.47 24.10
C VAL A 356 30.58 0.81 22.76
N THR A 357 29.88 -0.27 22.41
CA THR A 357 30.03 -0.95 21.11
C THR A 357 29.61 -0.04 19.96
N LEU A 358 28.44 0.59 20.02
CA LEU A 358 27.97 1.55 19.01
C LEU A 358 28.97 2.69 18.82
N GLY A 359 29.46 3.25 19.93
CA GLY A 359 30.38 4.37 19.87
C GLY A 359 31.72 4.03 19.24
N SER A 360 32.36 2.96 19.70
CA SER A 360 33.62 2.46 19.12
C SER A 360 33.45 2.04 17.66
N THR A 361 32.28 1.50 17.30
CA THR A 361 31.93 1.22 15.90
C THR A 361 31.89 2.51 15.10
N LEU A 362 31.11 3.50 15.53
CA LEU A 362 30.97 4.78 14.82
C LEU A 362 32.32 5.49 14.65
N GLU A 363 33.19 5.46 15.65
CA GLU A 363 34.56 5.97 15.57
C GLU A 363 35.39 5.23 14.50
N HIS A 364 35.32 3.91 14.49
CA HIS A 364 35.97 3.10 13.45
C HIS A 364 35.40 3.41 12.04
N LEU A 365 34.08 3.58 11.92
CA LEU A 365 33.43 3.94 10.65
C LEU A 365 33.85 5.33 10.15
N GLN A 366 34.01 6.29 11.06
CA GLN A 366 34.47 7.63 10.70
C GLN A 366 35.91 7.61 10.16
N THR A 367 36.79 6.84 10.80
CA THR A 367 38.20 6.74 10.37
C THR A 367 38.37 5.96 9.06
N THR A 368 37.46 5.04 8.76
CA THR A 368 37.49 4.23 7.53
C THR A 368 36.70 4.84 6.36
N ARG A 369 35.96 5.94 6.57
CA ARG A 369 35.12 6.62 5.57
C ARG A 369 35.88 7.07 4.32
N SER A 370 37.15 7.43 4.45
CA SER A 370 38.01 7.88 3.34
C SER A 370 38.64 6.73 2.54
N ALA A 371 38.58 5.50 3.05
CA ALA A 371 39.01 4.34 2.28
C ALA A 371 37.95 4.04 1.21
N SER A 372 38.36 3.47 0.06
CA SER A 372 37.45 2.92 -0.95
C SER A 372 36.63 1.72 -0.44
N ASP A 373 36.66 1.46 0.86
CA ASP A 373 35.97 0.37 1.52
C ASP A 373 34.50 0.72 1.69
N VAL A 374 33.65 -0.19 1.22
CA VAL A 374 32.20 -0.09 1.27
C VAL A 374 31.64 -0.55 2.63
N VAL A 375 32.44 -1.30 3.41
CA VAL A 375 32.03 -1.90 4.67
C VAL A 375 31.47 -0.87 5.65
N TRP A 376 32.03 0.35 5.67
CA TRP A 376 31.56 1.38 6.59
C TRP A 376 30.10 1.78 6.35
N GLN A 377 29.64 1.72 5.10
CA GLN A 377 28.27 2.11 4.73
C GLN A 377 27.25 1.09 5.23
N TYR A 378 27.60 -0.21 5.17
CA TYR A 378 26.75 -1.27 5.69
C TYR A 378 26.59 -1.20 7.20
N GLU A 379 27.68 -0.91 7.92
CA GLU A 379 27.65 -0.75 9.37
C GLU A 379 26.92 0.53 9.79
N TRP A 380 27.10 1.65 9.06
CA TRP A 380 26.32 2.87 9.28
C TRP A 380 24.81 2.63 9.14
N ILE A 381 24.37 1.92 8.09
CA ILE A 381 22.96 1.57 7.95
C ILE A 381 22.49 0.67 9.11
N GLY A 382 23.35 -0.22 9.61
CA GLY A 382 23.07 -0.98 10.83
C GLY A 382 22.80 -0.10 12.06
N VAL A 383 23.46 1.04 12.20
CA VAL A 383 23.18 2.02 13.26
C VAL A 383 21.81 2.68 13.03
N LEU A 384 21.52 3.09 11.79
CA LEU A 384 20.25 3.75 11.42
C LEU A 384 19.02 2.87 11.59
N GLU A 385 19.17 1.55 11.48
CA GLU A 385 18.11 0.58 11.77
C GLU A 385 17.68 0.56 13.25
N ARG A 386 18.44 1.21 14.13
CA ARG A 386 18.24 1.23 15.59
C ARG A 386 18.04 2.66 16.13
N PRO A 387 17.03 3.42 15.64
CA PRO A 387 16.81 4.81 16.05
C PRO A 387 16.60 4.96 17.56
N HIS A 388 16.00 3.95 18.20
CA HIS A 388 15.74 3.91 19.63
C HIS A 388 17.02 3.99 20.49
N LEU A 389 18.17 3.51 20.00
CA LEU A 389 19.42 3.55 20.76
C LEU A 389 20.04 4.94 20.78
N LEU A 390 19.97 5.65 19.65
CA LEU A 390 20.35 7.06 19.63
C LEU A 390 19.47 7.88 20.58
N HIS A 391 18.17 7.60 20.56
CA HIS A 391 17.21 8.25 21.43
C HIS A 391 17.51 7.99 22.92
N GLU A 392 17.74 6.73 23.28
CA GLU A 392 18.08 6.34 24.65
C GLU A 392 19.42 6.92 25.10
N ALA A 393 20.44 6.94 24.21
CA ALA A 393 21.73 7.56 24.50
C ALA A 393 21.59 9.07 24.78
N LEU A 394 20.73 9.79 24.06
CA LEU A 394 20.46 11.20 24.30
C LEU A 394 19.71 11.43 25.63
N GLU A 395 18.74 10.57 25.94
CA GLU A 395 17.97 10.63 27.20
C GLU A 395 18.85 10.35 28.43
N ILE A 396 19.85 9.45 28.30
CA ILE A 396 20.84 9.13 29.35
C ILE A 396 21.90 10.21 29.45
N ALA A 397 22.45 10.68 28.33
CA ALA A 397 23.39 11.80 28.30
C ALA A 397 22.79 13.06 28.96
N PHE A 398 21.47 13.19 28.95
CA PHE A 398 20.73 14.16 29.74
C PHE A 398 20.57 13.69 31.21
N SER A 399 21.63 13.89 32.00
CA SER A 399 21.70 13.43 33.39
C SER A 399 20.70 14.15 34.30
N VAL A 400 19.79 13.39 34.90
CA VAL A 400 18.90 13.87 35.98
C VAL A 400 19.67 13.73 37.29
N GLU A 401 20.21 14.85 37.75
CA GLU A 401 20.81 15.15 39.06
C GLU A 401 21.51 14.01 39.82
N ALA A 402 22.77 14.29 40.19
CA ALA A 402 23.68 13.48 41.00
C ALA A 402 23.26 13.33 42.49
N GLY A 403 21.97 13.07 42.77
CA GLY A 403 21.41 13.00 44.12
C GLY A 403 21.24 11.60 44.73
N SER A 404 21.56 10.53 44.00
CA SER A 404 21.38 9.13 44.45
C SER A 404 22.72 8.41 44.49
N GLY A 405 23.08 7.87 45.65
CA GLY A 405 24.42 7.51 46.12
C GLY A 405 25.23 6.41 45.40
N ASN A 406 25.05 6.20 44.10
CA ASN A 406 25.93 5.37 43.26
C ASN A 406 26.59 6.20 42.14
N SER A 407 27.31 7.27 42.52
CA SER A 407 27.74 8.34 41.61
C SER A 407 28.80 7.97 40.56
N ARG A 408 29.63 6.94 40.80
CA ARG A 408 30.72 6.57 39.87
C ARG A 408 30.22 5.82 38.63
N LEU A 409 29.41 4.77 38.81
CA LEU A 409 28.86 3.98 37.70
C LEU A 409 27.90 4.81 36.83
N LYS A 410 27.13 5.71 37.45
CA LYS A 410 26.24 6.63 36.73
C LYS A 410 27.03 7.64 35.88
N GLY A 411 28.18 8.11 36.37
CA GLY A 411 29.06 9.02 35.63
C GLY A 411 29.70 8.40 34.40
N ASP A 412 30.12 7.12 34.47
CA ASP A 412 30.70 6.43 33.33
C ASP A 412 29.65 6.09 32.25
N GLU A 413 28.43 5.73 32.66
CA GLU A 413 27.30 5.49 31.75
C GLU A 413 26.90 6.78 31.01
N ASP A 414 26.74 7.90 31.73
CA ASP A 414 26.41 9.22 31.15
C ASP A 414 27.47 9.66 30.12
N LEU A 415 28.76 9.44 30.41
CA LEU A 415 29.87 9.75 29.51
C LEU A 415 29.87 8.86 28.25
N SER A 416 29.62 7.56 28.42
CA SER A 416 29.56 6.61 27.29
C SER A 416 28.38 6.92 26.35
N ALA A 417 27.23 7.29 26.90
CA ALA A 417 26.04 7.69 26.15
C ALA A 417 26.25 9.01 25.40
N ALA A 418 26.84 10.02 26.07
CA ALA A 418 27.18 11.30 25.45
C ALA A 418 28.18 11.12 24.30
N ARG A 419 29.19 10.25 24.48
CA ARG A 419 30.18 9.93 23.45
C ARG A 419 29.55 9.20 22.26
N CYS A 420 28.69 8.20 22.51
CA CYS A 420 27.94 7.49 21.47
C CYS A 420 27.06 8.44 20.65
N ALA A 421 26.30 9.31 21.31
CA ALA A 421 25.47 10.31 20.64
C ALA A 421 26.34 11.29 19.83
N ALA A 422 27.45 11.76 20.41
CA ALA A 422 28.37 12.66 19.74
C ALA A 422 28.97 12.05 18.46
N GLN A 423 29.36 10.77 18.50
CA GLN A 423 29.86 10.04 17.34
C GLN A 423 28.80 9.87 16.24
N PHE A 424 27.53 9.70 16.62
CA PHE A 424 26.45 9.68 15.64
C PHE A 424 26.31 11.02 14.91
N TYR A 425 26.25 12.13 15.67
CA TYR A 425 26.06 13.45 15.07
C TYR A 425 27.29 13.93 14.30
N SER A 426 28.52 13.59 14.71
CA SER A 426 29.73 13.92 13.94
C SER A 426 29.81 13.16 12.61
N PHE A 427 29.00 12.10 12.43
CA PHE A 427 28.92 11.41 11.14
C PHE A 427 28.21 12.25 10.05
N SER A 428 27.25 13.08 10.48
CA SER A 428 26.38 13.88 9.61
C SER A 428 26.66 15.39 9.68
N ASN A 429 27.62 15.81 10.49
CA ASN A 429 27.99 17.21 10.70
C ASN A 429 29.51 17.39 10.60
N SER A 430 29.96 18.64 10.48
CA SER A 430 31.38 18.97 10.38
C SER A 430 32.13 18.98 11.72
N GLU A 431 31.38 19.09 12.81
CA GLU A 431 31.88 19.22 14.17
C GLU A 431 32.48 17.89 14.68
N SER A 432 33.59 17.99 15.41
CA SER A 432 34.26 16.80 15.96
C SER A 432 33.45 16.16 17.08
N THR A 433 33.60 14.85 17.25
CA THR A 433 32.99 14.08 18.34
C THR A 433 33.22 14.72 19.70
N ASP A 434 34.45 15.14 20.03
CA ASP A 434 34.76 15.74 21.33
C ASP A 434 34.03 17.09 21.52
N ALA A 435 33.93 17.90 20.48
CA ALA A 435 33.21 19.17 20.54
C ALA A 435 31.70 18.94 20.78
N ILE A 436 31.12 17.93 20.13
CA ILE A 436 29.72 17.58 20.31
C ILE A 436 29.49 17.00 21.71
N ALA A 437 30.32 16.09 22.20
CA ALA A 437 30.20 15.52 23.53
C ALA A 437 30.31 16.58 24.64
N ALA A 438 31.25 17.52 24.50
CA ALA A 438 31.39 18.67 25.39
C ALA A 438 30.12 19.53 25.37
N LEU A 439 29.57 19.83 24.17
CA LEU A 439 28.32 20.56 24.02
C LEU A 439 27.15 19.87 24.73
N LEU A 440 26.99 18.55 24.57
CA LEU A 440 25.93 17.78 25.24
C LEU A 440 26.05 17.86 26.76
N THR A 441 27.27 17.74 27.27
CA THR A 441 27.57 17.83 28.71
C THR A 441 27.24 19.23 29.24
N THR A 442 27.64 20.28 28.53
CA THR A 442 27.32 21.67 28.89
C THR A 442 25.80 21.89 28.91
N LEU A 443 25.10 21.48 27.84
CA LEU A 443 23.64 21.61 27.76
C LEU A 443 22.95 20.90 28.93
N SER A 444 23.34 19.66 29.24
CA SER A 444 22.77 18.91 30.36
C SER A 444 23.01 19.58 31.72
N SER A 445 24.18 20.22 31.91
CA SER A 445 24.50 20.89 33.18
C SER A 445 23.73 22.19 33.41
N GLU A 446 23.38 22.89 32.33
CA GLU A 446 22.71 24.19 32.36
C GLU A 446 21.17 24.04 32.35
N LEU A 447 20.66 23.05 31.62
CA LEU A 447 19.23 22.73 31.53
C LEU A 447 18.81 21.83 32.71
N LYS A 448 18.80 22.39 33.92
CA LYS A 448 18.43 21.62 35.12
C LYS A 448 16.93 21.33 35.17
N VAL A 449 16.55 20.07 35.42
CA VAL A 449 15.14 19.65 35.53
C VAL A 449 14.48 20.19 36.80
N SER A 450 15.24 20.32 37.88
CA SER A 450 14.77 20.84 39.17
C SER A 450 14.42 22.33 39.12
N ASP A 451 14.91 23.08 38.12
CA ASP A 451 14.67 24.51 37.98
C ASP A 451 14.46 24.93 36.52
N ILE A 452 13.21 24.78 36.06
CA ILE A 452 12.78 25.16 34.71
C ILE A 452 13.05 26.65 34.40
N ARG A 453 13.01 27.54 35.40
CA ARG A 453 13.20 28.98 35.17
C ARG A 453 14.65 29.31 34.87
N SER A 454 15.57 28.74 35.63
CA SER A 454 17.00 28.92 35.37
C SER A 454 17.37 28.38 33.99
N GLY A 455 16.85 27.21 33.60
CA GLY A 455 17.03 26.68 32.25
C GLY A 455 16.44 27.59 31.16
N ALA A 456 15.23 28.13 31.36
CA ALA A 456 14.62 29.07 30.42
C ALA A 456 15.42 30.39 30.28
N GLN A 457 15.93 30.92 31.39
CA GLN A 457 16.80 32.11 31.38
C GLN A 457 18.12 31.84 30.68
N TRP A 458 18.74 30.69 30.94
CA TRP A 458 19.95 30.27 30.24
C TRP A 458 19.70 30.17 28.74
N LEU A 459 18.63 29.49 28.33
CA LEU A 459 18.27 29.32 26.91
C LEU A 459 18.10 30.68 26.21
N ARG A 460 17.50 31.67 26.87
CA ARG A 460 17.40 33.05 26.35
C ARG A 460 18.75 33.70 26.11
N ARG A 461 19.70 33.55 27.05
CA ARG A 461 21.03 34.15 26.96
C ARG A 461 21.87 33.45 25.88
N SER A 462 21.70 32.14 25.73
CA SER A 462 22.49 31.29 24.83
C SER A 462 21.89 31.13 23.43
N ARG A 463 20.84 31.88 23.07
CA ARG A 463 20.18 31.79 21.75
C ARG A 463 21.16 31.93 20.59
N ALA A 464 22.19 32.78 20.72
CA ALA A 464 23.19 33.00 19.68
C ALA A 464 24.03 31.74 19.37
N ASP A 465 24.26 30.89 20.37
CA ASP A 465 25.11 29.71 20.27
C ASP A 465 24.46 28.60 19.44
N PHE A 466 23.14 28.68 19.21
CA PHE A 466 22.42 27.75 18.35
C PHE A 466 22.74 27.91 16.86
N GLY A 467 23.62 28.85 16.50
CA GLY A 467 24.20 28.88 15.15
C GLY A 467 24.99 27.63 14.78
N THR A 468 25.47 26.87 15.77
CA THR A 468 26.12 25.57 15.56
C THR A 468 25.23 24.43 16.05
N LEU A 469 25.08 23.39 15.23
CA LEU A 469 24.26 22.20 15.51
C LEU A 469 22.83 22.52 16.05
N PRO A 470 22.05 23.40 15.39
CA PRO A 470 20.76 23.84 15.90
C PRO A 470 19.78 22.68 16.15
N ILE A 471 19.77 21.68 15.27
CA ILE A 471 18.88 20.51 15.34
C ILE A 471 19.18 19.67 16.60
N LEU A 472 20.45 19.42 16.90
CA LEU A 472 20.87 18.67 18.10
C LEU A 472 20.52 19.42 19.38
N ARG A 473 20.85 20.71 19.43
CA ARG A 473 20.57 21.54 20.61
C ARG A 473 19.07 21.65 20.88
N LEU A 474 18.26 21.86 19.84
CA LEU A 474 16.79 21.90 19.96
C LEU A 474 16.23 20.55 20.41
N ARG A 475 16.77 19.43 19.92
CA ARG A 475 16.40 18.10 20.41
C ARG A 475 16.67 17.95 21.91
N PHE A 476 17.83 18.41 22.40
CA PHE A 476 18.15 18.43 23.83
C PHE A 476 17.20 19.34 24.65
N VAL A 477 16.79 20.47 24.09
CA VAL A 477 15.79 21.35 24.71
C VAL A 477 14.43 20.63 24.81
N TRP A 478 14.03 19.85 23.81
CA TRP A 478 12.80 19.04 23.90
C TRP A 478 12.87 17.96 24.97
N PHE A 479 13.98 17.21 25.06
CA PHE A 479 14.21 16.23 26.12
C PHE A 479 14.04 16.87 27.52
N TRP A 480 14.72 17.99 27.74
CA TRP A 480 14.64 18.74 28.99
C TRP A 480 13.22 19.22 29.29
N LEU A 481 12.57 19.88 28.34
CA LEU A 481 11.26 20.49 28.54
C LEU A 481 10.20 19.43 28.85
N LEU A 482 10.21 18.31 28.13
CA LEU A 482 9.29 17.20 28.38
C LEU A 482 9.55 16.56 29.75
N LYS A 483 10.82 16.38 30.17
CA LYS A 483 11.13 15.94 31.54
C LYS A 483 10.59 16.91 32.59
N CYS A 484 10.73 18.22 32.38
CA CYS A 484 10.19 19.21 33.31
C CYS A 484 8.66 19.14 33.41
N ILE A 485 7.98 18.97 32.28
CA ILE A 485 6.52 18.82 32.22
C ILE A 485 6.09 17.52 32.92
N ASP A 486 6.77 16.40 32.67
CA ASP A 486 6.46 15.12 33.31
C ASP A 486 6.59 15.21 34.84
N VAL A 487 7.65 15.86 35.34
CA VAL A 487 7.87 16.08 36.78
C VAL A 487 6.79 17.01 37.36
N ASP A 488 6.47 18.11 36.66
CA ASP A 488 5.42 19.04 37.09
C ASP A 488 4.06 18.31 37.17
N LEU A 489 3.71 17.51 36.15
CA LEU A 489 2.49 16.70 36.08
C LEU A 489 2.38 15.70 37.24
N GLN A 490 3.49 15.08 37.65
CA GLN A 490 3.55 14.14 38.78
C GLN A 490 3.58 14.84 40.15
N THR A 491 3.93 16.14 40.19
CA THR A 491 3.99 16.91 41.43
C THR A 491 2.57 17.28 41.90
N PRO A 492 2.20 17.03 43.17
CA PRO A 492 0.88 17.37 43.70
C PRO A 492 0.55 18.86 43.54
N ALA A 493 -0.71 19.18 43.20
CA ALA A 493 -1.18 20.55 42.98
C ALA A 493 -0.94 21.49 44.17
N ALA A 494 -0.88 20.97 45.40
CA ALA A 494 -0.58 21.73 46.61
C ALA A 494 0.87 22.26 46.70
N VAL A 495 1.79 21.66 45.92
CA VAL A 495 3.22 22.03 45.86
C VAL A 495 3.56 22.70 44.52
N ARG A 496 2.66 22.62 43.54
CA ARG A 496 2.86 23.16 42.19
C ARG A 496 2.80 24.69 42.22
N GLY A 497 3.93 25.36 41.95
CA GLY A 497 3.97 26.81 41.79
C GLY A 497 3.46 27.26 40.42
N ASN A 498 2.77 28.41 40.34
CA ASN A 498 2.22 28.99 39.10
C ASN A 498 3.24 29.41 38.01
N HIS A 499 4.52 29.09 38.20
CA HIS A 499 5.61 29.64 37.39
C HIS A 499 6.08 28.74 36.25
N ALA A 500 5.63 27.48 36.21
CA ALA A 500 5.96 26.54 35.15
C ALA A 500 5.43 27.03 33.79
N ALA A 501 4.20 27.56 33.73
CA ALA A 501 3.59 28.04 32.48
C ALA A 501 4.35 29.22 31.84
N SER A 502 4.82 30.18 32.64
CA SER A 502 5.63 31.30 32.15
C SER A 502 6.98 30.80 31.63
N ALA A 503 7.67 29.93 32.37
CA ALA A 503 8.95 29.37 31.94
C ALA A 503 8.82 28.55 30.65
N THR A 504 7.75 27.76 30.50
CA THR A 504 7.46 27.03 29.26
C THR A 504 7.25 27.98 28.08
N THR A 505 6.51 29.08 28.29
CA THR A 505 6.31 30.11 27.26
C THR A 505 7.65 30.72 26.82
N ASP A 506 8.50 31.06 27.78
CA ASP A 506 9.84 31.62 27.54
C ASP A 506 10.75 30.68 26.72
N VAL A 507 10.61 29.37 26.95
CA VAL A 507 11.32 28.33 26.20
C VAL A 507 10.80 28.27 24.77
N LEU A 508 9.48 28.23 24.57
CA LEU A 508 8.88 28.17 23.23
C LEU A 508 9.21 29.41 22.39
N GLU A 509 9.21 30.60 22.99
CA GLU A 509 9.67 31.83 22.32
C GLU A 509 11.15 31.74 21.90
N SER A 510 11.98 31.10 22.73
CA SER A 510 13.40 30.90 22.43
C SER A 510 13.59 29.91 21.29
N VAL A 511 12.82 28.80 21.27
CA VAL A 511 12.79 27.83 20.17
C VAL A 511 12.35 28.51 18.87
N GLU A 512 11.28 29.33 18.92
CA GLU A 512 10.82 30.09 17.75
C GLU A 512 11.89 31.06 17.24
N TYR A 513 12.56 31.79 18.14
CA TYR A 513 13.66 32.67 17.76
C TYR A 513 14.78 31.91 17.03
N ILE A 514 15.22 30.79 17.61
CA ILE A 514 16.27 29.94 17.04
C ILE A 514 15.85 29.44 15.66
N PHE A 515 14.61 28.94 15.53
CA PHE A 515 14.05 28.51 14.26
C PHE A 515 14.05 29.65 13.23
N ARG A 516 13.61 30.85 13.59
CA ARG A 516 13.60 31.99 12.65
C ARG A 516 15.00 32.44 12.24
N ARG A 517 16.00 32.34 13.13
CA ARG A 517 17.33 32.91 12.91
C ARG A 517 18.32 31.95 12.25
N PHE A 518 18.31 30.67 12.61
CA PHE A 518 19.35 29.71 12.23
C PHE A 518 18.89 28.68 11.20
N THR A 519 17.63 28.71 10.81
CA THR A 519 17.14 27.86 9.73
C THR A 519 17.60 28.39 8.37
N PRO A 520 18.27 27.55 7.53
CA PRO A 520 18.66 27.98 6.19
C PRO A 520 17.44 28.37 5.35
N PRO A 521 17.47 29.49 4.60
CA PRO A 521 16.31 29.97 3.83
C PRO A 521 15.73 28.92 2.85
N ARG A 522 16.61 28.12 2.24
CA ARG A 522 16.23 27.05 1.29
C ARG A 522 15.76 25.75 1.96
N ALA A 523 15.98 25.59 3.27
CA ALA A 523 15.67 24.38 4.02
C ALA A 523 14.62 24.62 5.13
N LYS A 524 13.86 25.72 5.06
CA LYS A 524 12.93 26.10 6.13
C LYS A 524 11.88 25.05 6.45
N ARG A 525 11.27 24.47 5.42
CA ARG A 525 10.26 23.44 5.58
C ARG A 525 10.85 22.11 6.09
N PRO A 526 11.94 21.56 5.49
CA PRO A 526 12.62 20.40 6.05
C PRO A 526 13.06 20.57 7.51
N PHE A 527 13.61 21.73 7.86
CA PHE A 527 14.02 22.02 9.25
C PHE A 527 12.82 22.05 10.21
N GLN A 528 11.70 22.64 9.79
CA GLN A 528 10.46 22.64 10.58
C GLN A 528 9.92 21.22 10.78
N VAL A 529 9.89 20.43 9.71
CA VAL A 529 9.47 19.02 9.72
C VAL A 529 10.31 18.24 10.72
N GLU A 530 11.64 18.39 10.67
CA GLU A 530 12.56 17.69 11.58
C GLU A 530 12.38 18.12 13.04
N LEU A 531 12.26 19.42 13.30
CA LEU A 531 12.06 19.95 14.65
C LEU A 531 10.77 19.41 15.30
N VAL A 532 9.69 19.34 14.52
CA VAL A 532 8.41 18.78 14.95
C VAL A 532 8.49 17.28 15.11
N ALA A 533 9.10 16.58 14.15
CA ALA A 533 9.26 15.14 14.19
C ALA A 533 10.01 14.71 15.45
N GLN A 534 11.10 15.40 15.81
CA GLN A 534 11.80 15.18 17.07
C GLN A 534 10.84 15.16 18.25
N LEU A 535 10.06 16.23 18.46
CA LEU A 535 9.09 16.31 19.54
C LEU A 535 8.09 15.14 19.54
N LEU A 536 7.61 14.72 18.37
CA LEU A 536 6.66 13.61 18.26
C LEU A 536 7.30 12.27 18.60
N VAL A 537 8.50 12.00 18.08
CA VAL A 537 9.28 10.80 18.45
C VAL A 537 9.51 10.76 19.96
N GLU A 538 9.84 11.90 20.57
CA GLU A 538 9.98 12.04 22.03
C GLU A 538 8.70 11.68 22.79
N LEU A 539 7.55 12.18 22.34
CA LEU A 539 6.26 11.89 22.97
C LEU A 539 5.86 10.42 22.81
N GLU A 540 6.02 9.85 21.61
CA GLU A 540 5.73 8.44 21.32
C GLU A 540 6.62 7.50 22.15
N TRP A 541 7.91 7.83 22.26
CA TRP A 541 8.86 7.09 23.09
C TRP A 541 8.52 7.14 24.59
N ARG A 542 8.13 8.31 25.11
CA ARG A 542 7.70 8.45 26.50
C ARG A 542 6.41 7.69 26.78
N ALA A 543 5.43 7.76 25.87
CA ALA A 543 4.17 7.03 26.00
C ALA A 543 4.39 5.51 26.04
N THR A 544 5.21 4.98 25.13
CA THR A 544 5.54 3.55 25.09
C THR A 544 6.28 3.09 26.34
N ASN A 545 7.28 3.84 26.81
CA ASN A 545 8.03 3.50 28.02
C ASN A 545 7.23 3.65 29.32
N HIS A 546 6.35 4.65 29.42
CA HIS A 546 5.44 4.78 30.55
C HIS A 546 4.52 3.55 30.62
N ASN A 547 3.91 3.18 29.50
CA ASN A 547 3.04 2.01 29.40
C ASN A 547 3.76 0.71 29.79
N MET A 548 5.03 0.55 29.38
CA MET A 548 5.85 -0.60 29.78
C MET A 548 6.13 -0.64 31.29
N LYS A 549 6.48 0.49 31.93
CA LYS A 549 6.67 0.56 33.39
C LYS A 549 5.40 0.19 34.17
N THR A 550 4.23 0.64 33.71
CA THR A 550 2.93 0.24 34.30
C THR A 550 2.63 -1.25 34.09
N ARG A 551 2.93 -1.82 32.92
CA ARG A 551 2.74 -3.26 32.66
C ARG A 551 3.65 -4.13 33.54
N ASP A 552 4.91 -3.73 33.72
CA ASP A 552 5.88 -4.47 34.54
C ASP A 552 5.55 -4.41 36.02
N THR A 553 5.10 -3.26 36.52
CA THR A 553 4.63 -3.12 37.91
C THR A 553 3.37 -3.94 38.16
N ALA A 554 2.40 -3.94 37.23
CA ALA A 554 1.21 -4.79 37.30
C ALA A 554 1.55 -6.29 37.27
N ARG A 555 2.48 -6.72 36.40
CA ARG A 555 2.94 -8.12 36.34
C ARG A 555 3.68 -8.55 37.61
N ARG A 556 4.48 -7.67 38.21
CA ARG A 556 5.16 -7.94 39.49
C ARG A 556 4.17 -8.01 40.66
N ALA A 557 3.16 -7.14 40.67
CA ALA A 557 2.09 -7.18 41.66
C ALA A 557 1.27 -8.47 41.57
N ASN A 558 0.90 -8.92 40.36
CA ASN A 558 0.19 -10.20 40.17
C ASN A 558 1.03 -11.41 40.60
N ARG A 559 2.33 -11.44 40.27
CA ARG A 559 3.24 -12.51 40.72
C ARG A 559 3.48 -12.53 42.24
N ALA A 560 3.34 -11.39 42.90
CA ALA A 560 3.41 -11.30 44.36
C ALA A 560 2.10 -11.79 45.01
N ALA A 561 0.96 -11.53 44.38
CA ALA A 561 -0.35 -12.02 44.80
C ALA A 561 -0.53 -13.54 44.60
N GLU A 562 0.06 -14.12 43.56
CA GLU A 562 0.05 -15.59 43.31
C GLU A 562 0.95 -16.39 44.26
N ARG A 563 1.78 -15.71 45.06
CA ARG A 563 2.70 -16.33 46.03
C ARG A 563 2.24 -16.19 47.49
N GLN A 564 1.07 -15.58 47.70
CA GLN A 564 0.34 -15.55 48.97
C GLN A 564 -0.83 -16.53 48.89
#